data_AF-A0A956CCU2-F1
#
_entry.id   AF-A0A956CCU2-F1
#
_cell.length_a   1.000
_cell.length_b   1.000
_cell.length_c   1.000
_cell.angle_alpha   90.00
_cell.angle_beta   90.00
_cell.angle_gamma   90.00
#
_symmetry.space_group_name_H-M   'P 1'
#
loop_
_entity.id
_entity.type
_entity.pdbx_description
1 polymer ?
#
loop_
_entity_poly.entity_id
_entity_poly.type
_entity_poly.pdbx_seq_one_letter_code
_entity_poly.pdbx_strand_id
1 'polypeptide(L)'
;MRHPFLLFALTCAVGCSESSVEAPGSKDLDAGAVDAVADAPDFSALDPSLCPASGAEELHGFDASVELASSGSVEQDKAFYVLTLLQAGSLGSDSTLSSLAAARAQALNDASQNCGGDVTCIGTAVKWTDADIETAGTALTSAAGAASTAASLRQSGTAQLHADATDTDLLRLAWADAAHALNQGFDDHFAGLSAADQSAVLDSATKVSAPFFAPLLTLVLESLAAEGRDEATRYEPLAQGENAAALARIPSLDFSKYPFSVVMVPGLGPTNLDAPLSEGGQVRADQAAARFSAGLAPVIVLSGGHVHPDRTPYSEAIEMKKYLMQTYSIPESALLIDPHARHTTTNLRNVARLMYRYGIPTDQPVLITTDFGQTLYIAATSDAAVFGKRCLSELGYKPWRGITRLDDLDNCWIPSVQSLQQDARDLLDP
;
A
#
# COMPACT_ATOMS: atom_id res chain seq x y z
N MET A 1 -12.87 -57.12 -18.26
CA MET A 1 -13.80 -57.57 -17.20
C MET A 1 -14.78 -56.41 -16.96
N ARG A 2 -15.88 -56.30 -17.71
CA ARG A 2 -17.23 -56.86 -17.43
C ARG A 2 -17.72 -56.63 -15.98
N HIS A 3 -18.33 -55.45 -15.75
CA HIS A 3 -19.74 -55.20 -15.33
C HIS A 3 -20.26 -55.74 -13.95
N PRO A 4 -21.42 -55.25 -13.42
CA PRO A 4 -21.85 -53.89 -13.02
C PRO A 4 -22.83 -53.92 -11.79
N PHE A 5 -23.73 -52.91 -11.67
CA PHE A 5 -24.98 -52.80 -10.85
C PHE A 5 -24.88 -52.07 -9.49
N LEU A 6 -25.87 -51.28 -9.02
CA LEU A 6 -27.32 -51.25 -9.32
C LEU A 6 -27.92 -49.85 -9.02
N LEU A 7 -28.78 -49.39 -9.93
CA LEU A 7 -29.73 -48.28 -9.82
C LEU A 7 -30.88 -48.66 -8.87
N PHE A 8 -31.39 -47.76 -8.04
CA PHE A 8 -32.74 -47.89 -7.48
C PHE A 8 -33.57 -46.66 -7.84
N ALA A 9 -34.50 -46.87 -8.76
CA ALA A 9 -35.63 -46.00 -9.02
C ALA A 9 -36.81 -46.51 -8.19
N LEU A 10 -37.49 -45.62 -7.46
CA LEU A 10 -38.82 -45.89 -6.94
C LEU A 10 -39.73 -44.74 -7.37
N THR A 11 -40.49 -45.00 -8.44
CA THR A 11 -41.68 -44.25 -8.84
C THR A 11 -42.86 -44.71 -7.99
N CYS A 12 -43.56 -43.77 -7.36
CA CYS A 12 -44.97 -43.90 -7.06
C CYS A 12 -45.67 -42.62 -7.51
N ALA A 13 -46.61 -42.79 -8.42
CA ALA A 13 -47.50 -41.75 -8.93
C ALA A 13 -48.90 -41.93 -8.34
N VAL A 14 -49.65 -40.83 -8.43
CA VAL A 14 -51.12 -40.66 -8.41
C VAL A 14 -51.73 -40.14 -7.12
N GLY A 15 -52.32 -38.95 -7.24
CA GLY A 15 -53.29 -38.38 -6.30
C GLY A 15 -53.48 -36.88 -6.49
N CYS A 16 -54.23 -36.47 -7.52
CA CYS A 16 -54.61 -35.08 -7.81
C CYS A 16 -55.42 -34.43 -6.67
N SER A 17 -55.14 -33.14 -6.39
CA SER A 17 -56.20 -32.14 -6.19
C SER A 17 -55.65 -30.74 -6.44
N GLU A 18 -56.35 -30.01 -7.30
CA GLU A 18 -56.08 -28.65 -7.73
C GLU A 18 -56.19 -27.64 -6.58
N SER A 19 -55.25 -26.70 -6.51
CA SER A 19 -55.52 -25.35 -6.05
C SER A 19 -54.51 -24.41 -6.71
N SER A 20 -55.01 -23.66 -7.69
CA SER A 20 -54.35 -22.55 -8.36
C SER A 20 -53.95 -21.47 -7.35
N VAL A 21 -52.65 -21.13 -7.30
CA VAL A 21 -52.20 -19.87 -6.73
C VAL A 21 -51.35 -19.16 -7.78
N GLU A 22 -51.90 -18.06 -8.27
CA GLU A 22 -51.28 -17.11 -9.19
C GLU A 22 -49.96 -16.59 -8.62
N ALA A 23 -48.96 -16.45 -9.49
CA ALA A 23 -47.75 -15.69 -9.20
C ALA A 23 -48.07 -14.18 -9.17
N PRO A 24 -47.75 -13.44 -8.10
CA PRO A 24 -47.77 -11.99 -8.18
C PRO A 24 -46.46 -11.50 -8.79
N GLY A 25 -46.61 -10.72 -9.87
CA GLY A 25 -45.53 -10.10 -10.60
C GLY A 25 -44.76 -9.04 -9.82
N SER A 26 -43.66 -8.62 -10.45
CA SER A 26 -42.82 -7.48 -10.06
C SER A 26 -43.65 -6.25 -9.71
N LYS A 27 -43.48 -5.77 -8.48
CA LYS A 27 -43.91 -4.43 -8.08
C LYS A 27 -42.74 -3.70 -7.45
N ASP A 28 -42.52 -2.50 -7.99
CA ASP A 28 -41.68 -1.44 -7.45
C ASP A 28 -41.84 -1.33 -5.93
N LEU A 29 -40.72 -1.29 -5.23
CA LEU A 29 -40.68 -1.01 -3.79
C LEU A 29 -40.86 0.50 -3.59
N ASP A 30 -42.11 0.91 -3.54
CA ASP A 30 -42.53 2.23 -3.08
C ASP A 30 -42.40 2.31 -1.55
N ALA A 31 -41.91 3.45 -1.09
CA ALA A 31 -41.54 3.70 0.29
C ALA A 31 -42.78 3.79 1.20
N GLY A 32 -43.03 2.71 1.96
CA GLY A 32 -44.04 2.68 3.02
C GLY A 32 -43.40 2.89 4.38
N ALA A 33 -43.79 3.99 5.04
CA ALA A 33 -43.34 4.46 6.35
C ALA A 33 -43.19 3.36 7.43
N VAL A 34 -42.01 3.33 8.04
CA VAL A 34 -41.74 2.68 9.33
C VAL A 34 -41.80 3.74 10.42
N ASP A 35 -42.70 3.54 11.39
CA ASP A 35 -42.85 4.39 12.56
C ASP A 35 -41.57 4.41 13.42
N ALA A 36 -41.14 5.63 13.75
CA ALA A 36 -40.23 6.06 14.82
C ALA A 36 -38.99 5.17 15.07
N VAL A 37 -37.99 5.33 14.19
CA VAL A 37 -36.60 4.92 14.42
C VAL A 37 -35.98 5.83 15.48
N ALA A 38 -35.14 5.27 16.37
CA ALA A 38 -34.21 6.02 17.20
C ALA A 38 -33.54 7.14 16.37
N ASP A 39 -33.37 8.33 16.95
CA ASP A 39 -32.87 9.52 16.24
C ASP A 39 -31.73 9.15 15.28
N ALA A 40 -31.97 9.31 13.98
CA ALA A 40 -30.95 9.06 12.97
C ALA A 40 -29.71 9.92 13.31
N PRO A 41 -28.49 9.40 13.17
CA PRO A 41 -27.29 10.17 13.49
C PRO A 41 -27.28 11.49 12.72
N ASP A 42 -27.07 12.60 13.44
CA ASP A 42 -26.98 13.93 12.84
C ASP A 42 -25.57 14.13 12.25
N PHE A 43 -25.49 14.24 10.93
CA PHE A 43 -24.24 14.48 10.19
C PHE A 43 -24.11 15.92 9.70
N SER A 44 -24.93 16.85 10.21
CA SER A 44 -24.90 18.26 9.78
C SER A 44 -23.56 18.97 10.03
N ALA A 45 -22.76 18.48 11.00
CA ALA A 45 -21.40 18.97 11.26
C ALA A 45 -20.39 18.57 10.16
N LEU A 46 -20.72 17.55 9.34
CA LEU A 46 -19.85 17.04 8.29
C LEU A 46 -20.04 17.84 6.98
N ASP A 47 -19.85 19.15 7.07
CA ASP A 47 -19.97 20.07 5.95
C ASP A 47 -18.65 20.14 5.15
N PRO A 48 -18.62 19.69 3.88
CA PRO A 48 -17.41 19.76 3.05
C PRO A 48 -16.94 21.21 2.78
N SER A 49 -17.77 22.23 3.02
CA SER A 49 -17.37 23.64 2.90
C SER A 49 -16.37 24.09 3.96
N LEU A 50 -16.29 23.36 5.09
CA LEU A 50 -15.30 23.59 6.15
C LEU A 50 -13.93 22.99 5.83
N CYS A 51 -13.85 22.20 4.75
CA CYS A 51 -12.61 21.53 4.37
C CYS A 51 -11.60 22.49 3.73
N PRO A 52 -10.31 22.13 3.79
CA PRO A 52 -9.27 22.89 3.10
C PRO A 52 -9.63 23.03 1.63
N ALA A 53 -9.33 24.20 1.07
CA ALA A 53 -9.61 24.46 -0.34
C ALA A 53 -8.92 23.41 -1.23
N SER A 54 -9.69 22.81 -2.14
CA SER A 54 -9.14 21.95 -3.16
C SER A 54 -8.69 22.77 -4.36
N GLY A 55 -7.41 22.67 -4.67
CA GLY A 55 -6.86 23.10 -5.97
C GLY A 55 -6.47 21.91 -6.82
N ALA A 56 -6.40 22.08 -8.13
CA ALA A 56 -5.68 21.13 -8.97
C ALA A 56 -4.21 21.09 -8.52
N GLU A 57 -3.68 19.90 -8.30
CA GLU A 57 -2.26 19.68 -7.99
C GLU A 57 -1.52 19.28 -9.27
N GLU A 58 -0.31 19.77 -9.46
CA GLU A 58 0.53 19.35 -10.57
C GLU A 58 0.96 17.90 -10.37
N LEU A 59 0.70 17.05 -11.37
CA LEU A 59 1.02 15.62 -11.30
C LEU A 59 2.45 15.30 -11.76
N HIS A 60 3.20 16.30 -12.25
CA HIS A 60 4.59 16.19 -12.70
C HIS A 60 4.87 15.04 -13.68
N GLY A 61 3.87 14.68 -14.50
CA GLY A 61 3.97 13.61 -15.49
C GLY A 61 3.50 12.23 -15.02
N PHE A 62 3.04 12.09 -13.77
CA PHE A 62 2.36 10.88 -13.30
C PHE A 62 1.15 10.55 -14.19
N ASP A 63 1.03 9.27 -14.55
CA ASP A 63 -0.06 8.73 -15.35
C ASP A 63 -0.58 7.45 -14.70
N ALA A 64 -1.79 7.51 -14.15
CA ALA A 64 -2.43 6.38 -13.48
C ALA A 64 -2.74 5.20 -14.42
N SER A 65 -2.71 5.40 -15.75
CA SER A 65 -2.95 4.35 -16.74
C SER A 65 -1.72 3.51 -17.06
N VAL A 66 -0.53 3.92 -16.61
CA VAL A 66 0.71 3.20 -16.88
C VAL A 66 0.80 1.93 -16.03
N GLU A 67 0.96 0.80 -16.70
CA GLU A 67 1.29 -0.46 -16.05
C GLU A 67 2.73 -0.41 -15.53
N LEU A 68 2.90 -0.74 -14.24
CA LEU A 68 4.21 -0.77 -13.62
C LEU A 68 4.98 -2.03 -14.06
N ALA A 69 6.28 -1.86 -14.29
CA ALA A 69 7.18 -2.98 -14.56
C ALA A 69 7.25 -3.92 -13.33
N SER A 70 7.57 -5.20 -13.58
CA SER A 70 7.80 -6.19 -12.53
C SER A 70 9.15 -6.90 -12.71
N SER A 71 9.78 -7.26 -11.60
CA SER A 71 11.06 -7.97 -11.54
C SER A 71 10.91 -9.46 -11.22
N GLY A 72 9.69 -9.90 -10.87
CA GLY A 72 9.41 -11.21 -10.29
C GLY A 72 9.56 -11.25 -8.77
N SER A 73 10.04 -10.16 -8.15
CA SER A 73 10.02 -9.95 -6.70
C SER A 73 9.07 -8.79 -6.37
N VAL A 74 7.91 -9.12 -5.78
CA VAL A 74 6.91 -8.11 -5.37
C VAL A 74 7.53 -7.11 -4.40
N GLU A 75 8.39 -7.59 -3.48
CA GLU A 75 9.08 -6.75 -2.52
C GLU A 75 10.01 -5.75 -3.20
N GLN A 76 10.79 -6.19 -4.20
CA GLN A 76 11.63 -5.29 -5.00
C GLN A 76 10.79 -4.28 -5.77
N ASP A 77 9.69 -4.72 -6.39
CA ASP A 77 8.84 -3.85 -7.21
C ASP A 77 8.18 -2.75 -6.35
N LYS A 78 7.84 -3.09 -5.10
CA LYS A 78 7.20 -2.19 -4.13
C LYS A 78 8.16 -1.33 -3.32
N ALA A 79 9.37 -1.78 -3.01
CA ALA A 79 10.36 -0.99 -2.27
C ALA A 79 11.37 -0.27 -3.18
N PHE A 80 11.75 -0.86 -4.31
CA PHE A 80 12.86 -0.41 -5.13
C PHE A 80 12.51 -0.36 -6.63
N TYR A 81 11.44 0.33 -7.02
CA TYR A 81 10.94 0.34 -8.41
C TYR A 81 11.97 0.86 -9.41
N VAL A 82 12.82 1.83 -9.01
CA VAL A 82 13.95 2.24 -9.84
C VAL A 82 14.87 1.07 -10.17
N LEU A 83 15.14 0.18 -9.22
CA LEU A 83 15.95 -1.02 -9.44
C LEU A 83 15.23 -2.03 -10.33
N THR A 84 13.91 -2.17 -10.22
CA THR A 84 13.08 -2.96 -11.15
C THR A 84 13.22 -2.45 -12.59
N LEU A 85 13.08 -1.13 -12.81
CA LEU A 85 13.25 -0.54 -14.15
C LEU A 85 14.67 -0.70 -14.68
N LEU A 86 15.67 -0.51 -13.82
CA LEU A 86 17.08 -0.68 -14.14
C LEU A 86 17.40 -2.14 -14.53
N GLN A 87 16.83 -3.12 -13.84
CA GLN A 87 16.98 -4.54 -14.16
C GLN A 87 16.32 -4.93 -15.48
N ALA A 88 15.18 -4.33 -15.82
CA ALA A 88 14.51 -4.54 -17.10
C ALA A 88 15.24 -3.83 -18.27
N GLY A 89 16.00 -2.78 -17.97
CA GLY A 89 16.74 -1.99 -18.95
C GLY A 89 18.05 -2.64 -19.45
N SER A 90 18.56 -2.13 -20.56
CA SER A 90 19.84 -2.58 -21.14
C SER A 90 21.05 -1.86 -20.51
N LEU A 91 21.28 -2.06 -19.21
CA LEU A 91 22.42 -1.46 -18.51
C LEU A 91 23.77 -2.13 -18.81
N GLY A 92 23.75 -3.36 -19.32
CA GLY A 92 24.94 -4.21 -19.47
C GLY A 92 25.99 -3.75 -20.48
N SER A 93 25.75 -2.66 -21.22
CA SER A 93 26.74 -2.09 -22.15
C SER A 93 27.63 -1.02 -21.52
N ASP A 94 27.30 -0.50 -20.34
CA ASP A 94 28.11 0.51 -19.67
C ASP A 94 29.28 -0.14 -18.92
N SER A 95 30.52 0.25 -19.26
CA SER A 95 31.72 -0.34 -18.68
C SER A 95 31.93 0.02 -17.22
N THR A 96 31.46 1.19 -16.78
CA THR A 96 31.55 1.63 -15.38
C THR A 96 30.62 0.79 -14.52
N LEU A 97 29.36 0.64 -14.93
CA LEU A 97 28.38 -0.20 -14.23
C LEU A 97 28.80 -1.68 -14.22
N SER A 98 29.37 -2.18 -15.32
CA SER A 98 29.92 -3.54 -15.39
C SER A 98 31.10 -3.74 -14.44
N SER A 99 31.98 -2.73 -14.33
CA SER A 99 33.12 -2.77 -13.41
C SER A 99 32.67 -2.72 -11.95
N LEU A 100 31.67 -1.87 -11.64
CA LEU A 100 31.05 -1.81 -10.33
C LEU A 100 30.41 -3.16 -9.96
N ALA A 101 29.68 -3.79 -10.88
CA ALA A 101 29.08 -5.10 -10.65
C ALA A 101 30.13 -6.16 -10.26
N ALA A 102 31.23 -6.23 -11.00
CA ALA A 102 32.33 -7.14 -10.70
C ALA A 102 32.98 -6.83 -9.34
N ALA A 103 33.22 -5.55 -9.03
CA ALA A 103 33.79 -5.13 -7.76
C ALA A 103 32.88 -5.46 -6.57
N ARG A 104 31.56 -5.27 -6.72
CA ARG A 104 30.57 -5.61 -5.68
C ARG A 104 30.47 -7.10 -5.44
N ALA A 105 30.42 -7.90 -6.50
CA ALA A 105 30.41 -9.35 -6.38
C ALA A 105 31.69 -9.85 -5.70
N GLN A 106 32.86 -9.29 -6.05
CA GLN A 106 34.12 -9.66 -5.42
C GLN A 106 34.16 -9.28 -3.94
N ALA A 107 33.76 -8.05 -3.59
CA ALA A 107 33.72 -7.59 -2.20
C ALA A 107 32.83 -8.47 -1.31
N LEU A 108 31.66 -8.88 -1.83
CA LEU A 108 30.77 -9.80 -1.12
C LEU A 108 31.39 -11.19 -0.95
N ASN A 109 32.01 -11.75 -2.01
CA ASN A 109 32.70 -13.03 -1.93
C ASN A 109 33.82 -13.01 -0.90
N ASP A 110 34.65 -11.96 -0.91
CA ASP A 110 35.73 -11.80 0.06
C ASP A 110 35.20 -11.64 1.48
N ALA A 111 34.13 -10.87 1.68
CA ALA A 111 33.49 -10.72 2.99
C ALA A 111 32.94 -12.05 3.52
N SER A 112 32.27 -12.84 2.66
CA SER A 112 31.72 -14.15 3.04
C SER A 112 32.78 -15.14 3.54
N GLN A 113 34.02 -15.02 3.04
CA GLN A 113 35.12 -15.91 3.40
C GLN A 113 35.94 -15.39 4.60
N ASN A 114 36.10 -14.08 4.71
CA ASN A 114 37.09 -13.47 5.61
C ASN A 114 36.48 -12.81 6.85
N CYS A 115 35.20 -12.43 6.85
CA CYS A 115 34.60 -11.73 7.99
C CYS A 115 34.14 -12.66 9.12
N GLY A 116 34.07 -13.98 8.91
CA GLY A 116 33.72 -14.94 9.96
C GLY A 116 32.35 -14.68 10.61
N GLY A 117 31.40 -14.10 9.88
CA GLY A 117 30.08 -13.71 10.39
C GLY A 117 30.03 -12.37 11.15
N ASP A 118 31.13 -11.60 11.21
CA ASP A 118 31.10 -10.25 11.76
C ASP A 118 30.29 -9.31 10.84
N VAL A 119 29.09 -8.95 11.28
CA VAL A 119 28.16 -8.04 10.58
C VAL A 119 28.81 -6.69 10.28
N THR A 120 29.66 -6.17 11.17
CA THR A 120 30.33 -4.87 10.93
C THR A 120 31.35 -4.97 9.80
N CYS A 121 32.12 -6.07 9.79
CA CYS A 121 33.06 -6.37 8.70
C CYS A 121 32.33 -6.54 7.36
N ILE A 122 31.25 -7.33 7.35
CA ILE A 122 30.43 -7.56 6.15
C ILE A 122 29.84 -6.22 5.66
N GLY A 123 29.18 -5.47 6.54
CA GLY A 123 28.56 -4.19 6.20
C GLY A 123 29.56 -3.18 5.64
N THR A 124 30.78 -3.14 6.18
CA THR A 124 31.87 -2.28 5.66
C THR A 124 32.26 -2.64 4.23
N ALA A 125 32.20 -3.93 3.87
CA ALA A 125 32.57 -4.41 2.54
C ALA A 125 31.45 -4.24 1.49
N VAL A 126 30.18 -4.39 1.88
CA VAL A 126 29.07 -4.54 0.92
C VAL A 126 28.20 -3.29 0.76
N LYS A 127 28.12 -2.43 1.78
CA LYS A 127 27.28 -1.21 1.72
C LYS A 127 27.82 -0.22 0.68
N TRP A 128 26.92 0.60 0.12
CA TRP A 128 27.24 1.69 -0.80
C TRP A 128 27.89 2.85 -0.07
N THR A 129 29.06 3.28 -0.53
CA THR A 129 29.62 4.56 -0.11
C THR A 129 29.03 5.69 -0.95
N ASP A 130 29.01 6.93 -0.43
CA ASP A 130 28.52 8.09 -1.19
C ASP A 130 29.26 8.27 -2.53
N ALA A 131 30.56 7.93 -2.56
CA ALA A 131 31.36 7.96 -3.79
C ALA A 131 30.91 6.91 -4.81
N ASP A 132 30.56 5.70 -4.35
CA ASP A 132 30.04 4.64 -5.23
C ASP A 132 28.64 4.99 -5.75
N ILE A 133 27.79 5.57 -4.89
CA ILE A 133 26.44 6.03 -5.27
C ILE A 133 26.53 7.08 -6.38
N GLU A 134 27.38 8.08 -6.21
CA GLU A 134 27.56 9.15 -7.20
C GLU A 134 28.19 8.63 -8.50
N THR A 135 29.16 7.71 -8.40
CA THR A 135 29.79 7.06 -9.56
C THR A 135 28.76 6.28 -10.37
N ALA A 136 27.95 5.45 -9.70
CA ALA A 136 26.88 4.68 -10.34
C ALA A 136 25.81 5.61 -10.92
N GLY A 137 25.38 6.62 -10.18
CA GLY A 137 24.39 7.60 -10.62
C GLY A 137 24.83 8.34 -11.88
N THR A 138 26.08 8.80 -11.93
CA THR A 138 26.65 9.44 -13.13
C THR A 138 26.67 8.47 -14.32
N ALA A 139 27.13 7.23 -14.12
CA ALA A 139 27.15 6.24 -15.19
C ALA A 139 25.74 5.90 -15.71
N LEU A 140 24.75 5.77 -14.81
CA LEU A 140 23.36 5.52 -15.16
C LEU A 140 22.79 6.57 -16.12
N THR A 141 23.11 7.85 -15.92
CA THR A 141 22.61 8.93 -16.79
C THR A 141 23.13 8.87 -18.22
N SER A 142 24.26 8.19 -18.44
CA SER A 142 24.88 8.01 -19.77
C SER A 142 24.58 6.63 -20.37
N ALA A 143 23.95 5.72 -19.61
CA ALA A 143 23.71 4.35 -20.01
C ALA A 143 22.64 4.26 -21.11
N ALA A 144 22.73 3.20 -21.92
CA ALA A 144 21.69 2.88 -22.89
C ALA A 144 20.37 2.60 -22.14
N GLY A 145 19.31 3.33 -22.48
CA GLY A 145 18.00 3.21 -21.84
C GLY A 145 17.73 4.17 -20.68
N ALA A 146 18.69 5.03 -20.30
CA ALA A 146 18.51 6.02 -19.23
C ALA A 146 17.25 6.88 -19.42
N ALA A 147 17.03 7.38 -20.64
CA ALA A 147 15.86 8.21 -20.96
C ALA A 147 14.54 7.46 -20.80
N SER A 148 14.45 6.20 -21.24
CA SER A 148 13.22 5.38 -21.08
C SER A 148 12.96 5.01 -19.62
N THR A 149 14.03 4.74 -18.84
CA THR A 149 13.93 4.49 -17.40
C THR A 149 13.42 5.73 -16.68
N ALA A 150 13.99 6.91 -16.97
CA ALA A 150 13.57 8.17 -16.39
C ALA A 150 12.11 8.52 -16.75
N ALA A 151 11.71 8.34 -18.01
CA ALA A 151 10.33 8.53 -18.42
C ALA A 151 9.36 7.59 -17.66
N SER A 152 9.75 6.33 -17.48
CA SER A 152 8.95 5.34 -16.74
C SER A 152 8.85 5.67 -15.25
N LEU A 153 9.94 6.17 -14.63
CA LEU A 153 9.94 6.67 -13.24
C LEU A 153 9.01 7.87 -13.07
N ARG A 154 9.01 8.79 -14.03
CA ARG A 154 8.16 9.97 -13.99
C ARG A 154 6.69 9.59 -14.10
N GLN A 155 6.37 8.74 -15.08
CA GLN A 155 5.01 8.27 -15.32
C GLN A 155 4.46 7.44 -14.16
N SER A 156 5.29 6.65 -13.48
CA SER A 156 4.86 5.84 -12.33
C SER A 156 4.56 6.65 -11.07
N GLY A 157 5.07 7.88 -10.98
CA GLY A 157 5.02 8.75 -9.79
C GLY A 157 5.86 8.26 -8.62
N THR A 158 6.65 7.18 -8.76
CA THR A 158 7.35 6.53 -7.63
C THR A 158 8.51 7.36 -7.07
N ALA A 159 8.94 8.39 -7.78
CA ALA A 159 10.01 9.32 -7.35
C ALA A 159 9.47 10.75 -7.17
N GLN A 160 8.23 10.89 -6.65
CA GLN A 160 7.52 12.17 -6.60
C GLN A 160 8.22 13.27 -5.77
N LEU A 161 9.09 12.92 -4.81
CA LEU A 161 9.88 13.92 -4.09
C LEU A 161 10.91 14.65 -4.97
N HIS A 162 11.25 14.06 -6.11
CA HIS A 162 12.19 14.60 -7.08
C HIS A 162 11.49 15.02 -8.38
N ALA A 163 10.17 15.17 -8.39
CA ALA A 163 9.40 15.32 -9.61
C ALA A 163 9.70 16.62 -10.39
N ASP A 164 10.20 17.66 -9.72
CA ASP A 164 10.67 18.91 -10.32
C ASP A 164 12.04 18.79 -11.01
N ALA A 165 12.77 17.70 -10.76
CA ALA A 165 14.07 17.47 -11.36
C ALA A 165 13.95 17.14 -12.85
N THR A 166 15.04 17.37 -13.60
CA THR A 166 15.14 16.87 -14.98
C THR A 166 15.07 15.34 -15.01
N ASP A 167 14.70 14.72 -16.13
CA ASP A 167 14.66 13.24 -16.24
C ASP A 167 16.00 12.58 -15.86
N THR A 168 17.10 13.21 -16.26
CA THR A 168 18.46 12.80 -15.91
C THR A 168 18.68 12.83 -14.38
N ASP A 169 18.33 13.94 -13.73
CA ASP A 169 18.49 14.09 -12.29
C ASP A 169 17.51 13.23 -11.50
N LEU A 170 16.28 13.06 -11.99
CA LEU A 170 15.25 12.19 -11.41
C LEU A 170 15.77 10.75 -11.30
N LEU A 171 16.36 10.22 -12.37
CA LEU A 171 16.96 8.88 -12.37
C LEU A 171 18.12 8.78 -11.36
N ARG A 172 19.02 9.77 -11.35
CA ARG A 172 20.18 9.81 -10.45
C ARG A 172 19.76 9.86 -8.98
N LEU A 173 18.78 10.71 -8.65
CA LEU A 173 18.27 10.88 -7.29
C LEU A 173 17.47 9.66 -6.82
N ALA A 174 16.59 9.11 -7.66
CA ALA A 174 15.87 7.88 -7.33
C ALA A 174 16.82 6.70 -7.09
N TRP A 175 17.89 6.57 -7.89
CA TRP A 175 18.95 5.60 -7.64
C TRP A 175 19.63 5.83 -6.29
N ALA A 176 19.98 7.08 -5.96
CA ALA A 176 20.62 7.41 -4.69
C ALA A 176 19.74 7.04 -3.49
N ASP A 177 18.44 7.37 -3.54
CA ASP A 177 17.47 6.99 -2.51
C ASP A 177 17.44 5.47 -2.33
N ALA A 178 17.35 4.71 -3.42
CA ALA A 178 17.35 3.25 -3.37
C ALA A 178 18.65 2.68 -2.79
N ALA A 179 19.81 3.24 -3.14
CA ALA A 179 21.10 2.79 -2.63
C ALA A 179 21.27 3.07 -1.12
N HIS A 180 20.82 4.24 -0.66
CA HIS A 180 20.80 4.55 0.78
C HIS A 180 19.82 3.65 1.54
N ALA A 181 18.64 3.39 0.97
CA ALA A 181 17.68 2.48 1.56
C ALA A 181 18.17 1.03 1.61
N LEU A 182 18.92 0.55 0.62
CA LEU A 182 19.58 -0.76 0.67
C LEU A 182 20.58 -0.86 1.82
N ASN A 183 21.36 0.21 2.06
CA ASN A 183 22.26 0.25 3.20
C ASN A 183 21.50 0.16 4.52
N GLN A 184 20.40 0.91 4.63
CA GLN A 184 19.54 0.87 5.81
C GLN A 184 18.90 -0.52 5.99
N GLY A 185 18.36 -1.12 4.93
CA GLY A 185 17.75 -2.46 4.99
C GLY A 185 18.74 -3.54 5.42
N PHE A 186 20.04 -3.41 5.07
CA PHE A 186 21.08 -4.28 5.60
C PHE A 186 21.23 -4.11 7.12
N ASP A 187 21.29 -2.86 7.59
CA ASP A 187 21.47 -2.55 9.02
C ASP A 187 20.23 -2.98 9.84
N ASP A 188 19.03 -2.84 9.28
CA ASP A 188 17.77 -3.13 9.97
C ASP A 188 17.43 -4.63 10.00
N HIS A 189 17.75 -5.38 8.93
CA HIS A 189 17.33 -6.79 8.81
C HIS A 189 18.49 -7.80 8.85
N PHE A 190 19.55 -7.61 8.06
CA PHE A 190 20.64 -8.60 8.03
C PHE A 190 21.36 -8.69 9.38
N ALA A 191 21.54 -7.56 10.06
CA ALA A 191 22.21 -7.50 11.36
C ALA A 191 21.44 -8.23 12.48
N GLY A 192 20.11 -8.34 12.37
CA GLY A 192 19.23 -8.99 13.36
C GLY A 192 19.14 -10.51 13.22
N LEU A 193 19.62 -11.07 12.11
CA LEU A 193 19.53 -12.49 11.80
C LEU A 193 20.37 -13.38 12.72
N SER A 194 19.98 -14.65 12.82
CA SER A 194 20.82 -15.68 13.43
C SER A 194 22.06 -15.93 12.56
N ALA A 195 23.16 -16.41 13.15
CA ALA A 195 24.39 -16.71 12.39
C ALA A 195 24.17 -17.75 11.26
N ALA A 196 23.22 -18.67 11.45
CA ALA A 196 22.85 -19.65 10.44
C ALA A 196 22.15 -18.98 9.25
N ASP A 197 21.20 -18.09 9.52
CA ASP A 197 20.45 -17.36 8.49
C ASP A 197 21.36 -16.37 7.77
N GLN A 198 22.24 -15.65 8.48
CA GLN A 198 23.26 -14.79 7.86
C GLN A 198 24.14 -15.56 6.89
N SER A 199 24.57 -16.77 7.27
CA SER A 199 25.40 -17.62 6.40
C SER A 199 24.65 -18.07 5.15
N ALA A 200 23.37 -18.43 5.29
CA ALA A 200 22.53 -18.84 4.16
C ALA A 200 22.27 -17.68 3.19
N VAL A 201 21.93 -16.50 3.70
CA VAL A 201 21.69 -15.28 2.92
C VAL A 201 22.96 -14.83 2.19
N LEU A 202 24.13 -14.88 2.84
CA LEU A 202 25.42 -14.61 2.19
C LEU A 202 25.73 -15.60 1.06
N ASP A 203 25.53 -16.91 1.28
CA ASP A 203 25.76 -17.93 0.26
C ASP A 203 24.85 -17.74 -0.97
N SER A 204 23.61 -17.28 -0.79
CA SER A 204 22.75 -16.93 -1.91
C SER A 204 23.26 -15.68 -2.65
N ALA A 205 23.50 -14.59 -1.91
CA ALA A 205 23.89 -13.32 -2.50
C ALA A 205 25.23 -13.37 -3.25
N THR A 206 26.17 -14.22 -2.83
CA THR A 206 27.46 -14.42 -3.54
C THR A 206 27.31 -15.05 -4.93
N LYS A 207 26.18 -15.71 -5.22
CA LYS A 207 25.87 -16.31 -6.52
C LYS A 207 25.29 -15.31 -7.52
N VAL A 208 24.94 -14.12 -7.06
CA VAL A 208 24.35 -13.05 -7.87
C VAL A 208 25.43 -11.99 -8.13
N SER A 209 25.66 -11.66 -9.41
CA SER A 209 26.71 -10.70 -9.80
C SER A 209 26.25 -9.58 -10.72
N ALA A 210 25.00 -9.60 -11.19
CA ALA A 210 24.44 -8.58 -12.06
C ALA A 210 22.93 -8.41 -11.82
N PRO A 211 22.38 -7.19 -12.00
CA PRO A 211 23.09 -5.92 -12.21
C PRO A 211 23.91 -5.48 -10.99
N PHE A 212 24.61 -4.35 -11.09
CA PHE A 212 25.62 -3.90 -10.11
C PHE A 212 25.10 -3.69 -8.66
N PHE A 213 23.79 -3.52 -8.49
CA PHE A 213 23.12 -3.42 -7.18
C PHE A 213 22.60 -4.76 -6.63
N ALA A 214 22.56 -5.80 -7.47
CA ALA A 214 21.91 -7.06 -7.15
C ALA A 214 22.49 -7.79 -5.93
N PRO A 215 23.80 -7.78 -5.63
CA PRO A 215 24.33 -8.46 -4.45
C PRO A 215 23.73 -7.92 -3.13
N LEU A 216 23.74 -6.60 -2.93
CA LEU A 216 23.18 -6.00 -1.71
C LEU A 216 21.66 -6.08 -1.68
N LEU A 217 21.00 -5.92 -2.83
CA LEU A 217 19.55 -6.12 -2.94
C LEU A 217 19.16 -7.55 -2.51
N THR A 218 19.88 -8.56 -2.98
CA THR A 218 19.65 -9.96 -2.60
C THR A 218 19.82 -10.15 -1.09
N LEU A 219 20.90 -9.61 -0.50
CA LEU A 219 21.10 -9.65 0.95
C LEU A 219 19.90 -9.08 1.72
N VAL A 220 19.40 -7.91 1.32
CA VAL A 220 18.29 -7.23 2.01
C VAL A 220 16.98 -8.01 1.87
N LEU A 221 16.61 -8.38 0.64
CA LEU A 221 15.35 -9.09 0.38
C LEU A 221 15.31 -10.47 1.01
N GLU A 222 16.42 -11.21 0.97
CA GLU A 222 16.47 -12.53 1.61
C GLU A 222 16.55 -12.42 3.14
N SER A 223 17.06 -11.32 3.70
CA SER A 223 17.01 -11.08 5.15
C SER A 223 15.58 -10.88 5.64
N LEU A 224 14.78 -10.08 4.93
CA LEU A 224 13.33 -9.95 5.20
C LEU A 224 12.63 -11.31 5.18
N ALA A 225 12.91 -12.11 4.14
CA ALA A 225 12.33 -13.45 4.00
C ALA A 225 12.76 -14.37 5.16
N ALA A 226 14.04 -14.35 5.55
CA ALA A 226 14.55 -15.15 6.67
C ALA A 226 13.95 -14.73 8.02
N GLU A 227 13.64 -13.44 8.21
CA GLU A 227 12.93 -12.95 9.39
C GLU A 227 11.42 -13.28 9.38
N GLY A 228 10.89 -13.79 8.27
CA GLY A 228 9.46 -14.01 8.05
C GLY A 228 8.67 -12.70 7.94
N ARG A 229 9.29 -11.66 7.38
CA ARG A 229 8.70 -10.33 7.18
C ARG A 229 8.20 -10.19 5.75
N ASP A 230 7.00 -10.70 5.50
CA ASP A 230 6.34 -10.68 4.19
C ASP A 230 5.17 -9.67 4.14
N GLU A 231 4.98 -8.86 5.19
CA GLU A 231 3.79 -8.01 5.37
C GLU A 231 3.48 -7.13 4.16
N ALA A 232 4.50 -6.53 3.52
CA ALA A 232 4.34 -5.68 2.35
C ALA A 232 3.85 -6.42 1.09
N THR A 233 3.88 -7.76 1.08
CA THR A 233 3.58 -8.56 -0.12
C THR A 233 2.34 -9.45 0.02
N ARG A 234 1.84 -9.69 1.25
CA ARG A 234 0.80 -10.70 1.55
C ARG A 234 -0.47 -10.62 0.71
N TYR A 235 -0.82 -9.42 0.25
CA TYR A 235 -2.08 -9.14 -0.44
C TYR A 235 -1.90 -8.74 -1.91
N GLU A 236 -0.68 -8.86 -2.44
CA GLU A 236 -0.38 -8.46 -3.80
C GLU A 236 -0.63 -9.60 -4.82
N PRO A 237 -1.06 -9.27 -6.05
CA PRO A 237 -1.43 -7.94 -6.54
C PRO A 237 -2.77 -7.43 -6.00
N LEU A 238 -2.76 -6.30 -5.30
CA LEU A 238 -3.91 -5.81 -4.55
C LEU A 238 -5.11 -5.46 -5.44
N ALA A 239 -4.82 -4.90 -6.63
CA ALA A 239 -5.83 -4.50 -7.61
C ALA A 239 -6.59 -5.70 -8.21
N GLN A 240 -5.93 -6.85 -8.38
CA GLN A 240 -6.53 -8.08 -8.91
C GLN A 240 -7.09 -8.97 -7.79
N GLY A 241 -6.66 -8.77 -6.54
CA GLY A 241 -7.14 -9.47 -5.35
C GLY A 241 -8.20 -8.66 -4.60
N GLU A 242 -7.86 -8.25 -3.38
CA GLU A 242 -8.81 -7.71 -2.40
C GLU A 242 -9.53 -6.42 -2.83
N ASN A 243 -8.96 -5.65 -3.76
CA ASN A 243 -9.58 -4.43 -4.28
C ASN A 243 -10.33 -4.64 -5.60
N ALA A 244 -10.32 -5.83 -6.20
CA ALA A 244 -10.87 -6.05 -7.55
C ALA A 244 -12.34 -5.64 -7.69
N ALA A 245 -13.18 -5.98 -6.70
CA ALA A 245 -14.60 -5.64 -6.73
C ALA A 245 -14.86 -4.13 -6.65
N ALA A 246 -14.10 -3.41 -5.81
CA ALA A 246 -14.20 -1.96 -5.70
C ALA A 246 -13.70 -1.27 -6.97
N LEU A 247 -12.56 -1.72 -7.51
CA LEU A 247 -11.99 -1.18 -8.75
C LEU A 247 -12.91 -1.36 -9.97
N ALA A 248 -13.63 -2.48 -10.05
CA ALA A 248 -14.62 -2.69 -11.10
C ALA A 248 -15.78 -1.68 -11.03
N ARG A 249 -16.12 -1.18 -9.83
CA ARG A 249 -17.22 -0.23 -9.62
C ARG A 249 -16.80 1.23 -9.76
N ILE A 250 -15.59 1.61 -9.34
CA ILE A 250 -15.14 3.02 -9.28
C ILE A 250 -15.40 3.80 -10.58
N PRO A 251 -15.09 3.28 -11.80
CA PRO A 251 -15.33 4.02 -13.03
C PRO A 251 -16.80 4.37 -13.32
N SER A 252 -17.75 3.67 -12.68
CA SER A 252 -19.19 3.92 -12.83
C SER A 252 -19.76 4.90 -11.79
N LEU A 253 -18.96 5.32 -10.81
CA LEU A 253 -19.40 6.20 -9.73
C LEU A 253 -19.43 7.65 -10.20
N ASP A 254 -20.52 8.33 -9.88
CA ASP A 254 -20.63 9.78 -9.98
C ASP A 254 -20.30 10.40 -8.61
N PHE A 255 -19.01 10.67 -8.39
CA PHE A 255 -18.51 11.22 -7.13
C PHE A 255 -19.08 12.61 -6.80
N SER A 256 -19.58 13.35 -7.81
CA SER A 256 -20.19 14.68 -7.60
C SER A 256 -21.51 14.65 -6.81
N LYS A 257 -22.12 13.46 -6.67
CA LYS A 257 -23.33 13.24 -5.87
C LYS A 257 -23.06 13.10 -4.37
N TYR A 258 -21.80 13.03 -3.97
CA TYR A 258 -21.39 12.78 -2.60
C TYR A 258 -20.61 13.98 -2.05
N PRO A 259 -20.76 14.33 -0.77
CA PRO A 259 -19.98 15.42 -0.18
C PRO A 259 -18.49 15.09 -0.08
N PHE A 260 -18.13 13.82 0.13
CA PHE A 260 -16.76 13.35 0.23
C PHE A 260 -16.46 12.27 -0.81
N SER A 261 -15.21 12.21 -1.27
CA SER A 261 -14.77 11.23 -2.27
C SER A 261 -14.76 9.82 -1.69
N VAL A 262 -14.26 9.67 -0.46
CA VAL A 262 -14.26 8.42 0.30
C VAL A 262 -14.44 8.67 1.80
N VAL A 263 -14.91 7.64 2.51
CA VAL A 263 -14.77 7.54 3.98
C VAL A 263 -13.52 6.70 4.27
N MET A 264 -12.47 7.32 4.78
CA MET A 264 -11.22 6.66 5.13
C MET A 264 -11.23 6.28 6.62
N VAL A 265 -10.91 5.02 6.92
CA VAL A 265 -10.95 4.46 8.28
C VAL A 265 -9.57 3.91 8.63
N PRO A 266 -8.83 4.56 9.53
CA PRO A 266 -7.58 4.01 10.04
C PRO A 266 -7.84 2.78 10.91
N GLY A 267 -6.95 1.82 10.82
CA GLY A 267 -6.97 0.59 11.60
C GLY A 267 -6.58 0.81 13.05
N LEU A 268 -6.98 -0.14 13.88
CA LEU A 268 -6.63 -0.21 15.29
C LEU A 268 -6.51 -1.67 15.71
N GLY A 269 -5.29 -2.12 15.96
CA GLY A 269 -5.02 -3.51 16.32
C GLY A 269 -5.51 -3.88 17.74
N PRO A 270 -5.82 -5.15 17.97
CA PRO A 270 -6.17 -5.68 19.29
C PRO A 270 -4.98 -5.63 20.26
N THR A 271 -5.26 -5.75 21.55
CA THR A 271 -4.22 -5.84 22.59
C THR A 271 -3.66 -7.26 22.78
N ASN A 272 -4.20 -8.25 22.07
CA ASN A 272 -3.80 -9.66 22.15
C ASN A 272 -3.81 -10.32 20.75
N LEU A 273 -3.10 -11.43 20.62
CA LEU A 273 -2.93 -12.18 19.36
C LEU A 273 -4.15 -13.02 18.96
N ASP A 274 -5.12 -13.20 19.85
CA ASP A 274 -6.24 -14.12 19.64
C ASP A 274 -7.47 -13.44 19.04
N ALA A 275 -7.59 -12.12 19.19
CA ALA A 275 -8.68 -11.33 18.64
C ALA A 275 -8.37 -10.90 17.19
N PRO A 276 -9.18 -11.25 16.18
CA PRO A 276 -8.96 -10.79 14.81
C PRO A 276 -9.17 -9.29 14.61
N LEU A 277 -10.20 -8.74 15.27
CA LEU A 277 -10.57 -7.33 15.18
C LEU A 277 -10.73 -6.74 16.58
N SER A 278 -10.07 -5.61 16.83
CA SER A 278 -10.19 -4.91 18.11
C SER A 278 -11.57 -4.27 18.28
N GLU A 279 -11.98 -4.04 19.54
CA GLU A 279 -13.22 -3.31 19.85
C GLU A 279 -13.22 -1.90 19.23
N GLY A 280 -12.10 -1.17 19.31
CA GLY A 280 -12.03 0.16 18.68
C GLY A 280 -12.04 0.09 17.15
N GLY A 281 -11.48 -0.96 16.54
CA GLY A 281 -11.61 -1.23 15.11
C GLY A 281 -13.05 -1.51 14.69
N GLN A 282 -13.81 -2.25 15.50
CA GLN A 282 -15.26 -2.45 15.30
C GLN A 282 -16.01 -1.12 15.39
N VAL A 283 -15.76 -0.32 16.42
CA VAL A 283 -16.41 1.00 16.59
C VAL A 283 -16.16 1.92 15.39
N ARG A 284 -14.92 1.97 14.88
CA ARG A 284 -14.59 2.75 13.68
C ARG A 284 -15.30 2.23 12.43
N ALA A 285 -15.44 0.91 12.29
CA ALA A 285 -16.20 0.30 11.21
C ALA A 285 -17.70 0.63 11.33
N ASP A 286 -18.31 0.55 12.52
CA ASP A 286 -19.70 0.93 12.77
C ASP A 286 -19.96 2.39 12.37
N GLN A 287 -19.04 3.28 12.74
CA GLN A 287 -19.07 4.69 12.37
C GLN A 287 -19.00 4.89 10.85
N ALA A 288 -18.13 4.16 10.16
CA ALA A 288 -18.01 4.21 8.71
C ALA A 288 -19.28 3.69 8.00
N ALA A 289 -19.88 2.62 8.52
CA ALA A 289 -21.13 2.07 8.00
C ALA A 289 -22.28 3.09 8.08
N ALA A 290 -22.36 3.84 9.19
CA ALA A 290 -23.35 4.91 9.36
C ALA A 290 -23.16 6.04 8.34
N ARG A 291 -21.91 6.47 8.11
CA ARG A 291 -21.55 7.54 7.14
C ARG A 291 -21.81 7.11 5.70
N PHE A 292 -21.49 5.86 5.37
CA PHE A 292 -21.80 5.27 4.06
C PHE A 292 -23.31 5.16 3.84
N SER A 293 -24.06 4.69 4.83
CA SER A 293 -25.54 4.59 4.75
C SER A 293 -26.22 5.95 4.60
N ALA A 294 -25.62 7.00 5.17
CA ALA A 294 -26.06 8.39 5.01
C ALA A 294 -25.67 9.01 3.65
N GLY A 295 -24.96 8.29 2.79
CA GLY A 295 -24.56 8.78 1.47
C GLY A 295 -23.48 9.84 1.51
N LEU A 296 -22.61 9.85 2.54
CA LEU A 296 -21.53 10.85 2.64
C LEU A 296 -20.38 10.58 1.67
N ALA A 297 -20.16 9.31 1.31
CA ALA A 297 -19.22 8.92 0.26
C ALA A 297 -19.68 7.60 -0.38
N PRO A 298 -19.30 7.32 -1.65
CA PRO A 298 -19.69 6.10 -2.36
C PRO A 298 -18.80 4.88 -2.04
N VAL A 299 -17.66 5.09 -1.37
CA VAL A 299 -16.64 4.09 -1.07
C VAL A 299 -16.11 4.32 0.35
N ILE A 300 -15.93 3.23 1.10
CA ILE A 300 -15.16 3.21 2.34
C ILE A 300 -13.77 2.65 2.02
N VAL A 301 -12.71 3.33 2.46
CA VAL A 301 -11.33 2.88 2.36
C VAL A 301 -10.84 2.50 3.75
N LEU A 302 -10.53 1.23 3.95
CA LEU A 302 -10.03 0.69 5.22
C LEU A 302 -8.51 0.58 5.13
N SER A 303 -7.77 1.19 6.05
CA SER A 303 -6.31 1.20 6.01
C SER A 303 -5.76 0.64 7.32
N GLY A 304 -4.82 -0.29 7.27
CA GLY A 304 -4.22 -0.90 8.46
C GLY A 304 -3.71 -2.33 8.22
N GLY A 305 -2.45 -2.56 8.55
CA GLY A 305 -1.76 -3.83 8.32
C GLY A 305 -1.70 -4.76 9.52
N HIS A 306 -0.63 -5.55 9.57
CA HIS A 306 -0.36 -6.56 10.61
C HIS A 306 0.49 -5.97 11.75
N VAL A 307 0.03 -4.87 12.34
CA VAL A 307 0.87 -4.02 13.19
C VAL A 307 0.85 -4.45 14.65
N HIS A 308 -0.35 -4.55 15.22
CA HIS A 308 -0.51 -4.74 16.66
C HIS A 308 -1.43 -5.92 16.97
N PRO A 309 -1.00 -6.84 17.86
CA PRO A 309 0.37 -6.99 18.36
C PRO A 309 1.39 -7.33 17.26
N ASP A 310 2.68 -7.12 17.52
CA ASP A 310 3.75 -7.41 16.56
C ASP A 310 3.64 -8.85 16.03
N ARG A 311 3.84 -9.02 14.73
CA ARG A 311 3.67 -10.30 14.00
C ARG A 311 2.28 -10.94 14.10
N THR A 312 1.23 -10.15 14.35
CA THR A 312 -0.16 -10.63 14.30
C THR A 312 -0.48 -11.24 12.92
N PRO A 313 -1.22 -12.36 12.86
CA PRO A 313 -1.68 -12.94 11.60
C PRO A 313 -2.86 -12.15 10.99
N TYR A 314 -3.40 -11.16 11.71
CA TYR A 314 -4.59 -10.41 11.31
C TYR A 314 -4.24 -9.02 10.78
N SER A 315 -4.69 -8.70 9.57
CA SER A 315 -4.65 -7.35 9.02
C SER A 315 -5.88 -6.58 9.49
N GLU A 316 -5.67 -5.40 10.07
CA GLU A 316 -6.75 -4.54 10.56
C GLU A 316 -7.76 -4.21 9.45
N ALA A 317 -7.29 -3.84 8.25
CA ALA A 317 -8.14 -3.51 7.12
C ALA A 317 -8.97 -4.70 6.61
N ILE A 318 -8.37 -5.89 6.57
CA ILE A 318 -9.05 -7.12 6.14
C ILE A 318 -10.15 -7.52 7.11
N GLU A 319 -9.88 -7.46 8.42
CA GLU A 319 -10.87 -7.84 9.42
C GLU A 319 -12.00 -6.80 9.53
N MET A 320 -11.70 -5.50 9.36
CA MET A 320 -12.73 -4.47 9.21
C MET A 320 -13.60 -4.70 7.96
N LYS A 321 -13.01 -5.08 6.81
CA LYS A 321 -13.74 -5.37 5.56
C LYS A 321 -14.74 -6.50 5.79
N LYS A 322 -14.29 -7.61 6.36
CA LYS A 322 -15.13 -8.77 6.71
C LYS A 322 -16.28 -8.37 7.63
N TYR A 323 -15.98 -7.60 8.67
CA TYR A 323 -16.99 -7.14 9.63
C TYR A 323 -18.06 -6.27 8.97
N LEU A 324 -17.69 -5.30 8.14
CA LEU A 324 -18.64 -4.45 7.41
C LEU A 324 -19.54 -5.24 6.46
N MET A 325 -18.99 -6.23 5.76
CA MET A 325 -19.77 -7.11 4.88
C MET A 325 -20.75 -7.99 5.67
N GLN A 326 -20.31 -8.56 6.79
CA GLN A 326 -21.11 -9.52 7.57
C GLN A 326 -22.20 -8.83 8.40
N THR A 327 -21.86 -7.71 9.06
CA THR A 327 -22.75 -7.03 10.00
C THR A 327 -23.70 -6.06 9.30
N TYR A 328 -23.19 -5.31 8.32
CA TYR A 328 -23.93 -4.22 7.66
C TYR A 328 -24.34 -4.55 6.23
N SER A 329 -23.95 -5.72 5.70
CA SER A 329 -24.21 -6.09 4.30
C SER A 329 -23.70 -5.06 3.29
N ILE A 330 -22.65 -4.29 3.66
CA ILE A 330 -22.00 -3.37 2.72
C ILE A 330 -21.38 -4.22 1.61
N PRO A 331 -21.69 -3.94 0.33
CA PRO A 331 -21.18 -4.75 -0.75
C PRO A 331 -19.67 -4.60 -0.85
N GLU A 332 -18.97 -5.68 -1.20
CA GLU A 332 -17.52 -5.67 -1.39
C GLU A 332 -17.06 -4.59 -2.39
N SER A 333 -17.87 -4.31 -3.41
CA SER A 333 -17.61 -3.24 -4.38
C SER A 333 -17.62 -1.81 -3.79
N ALA A 334 -18.05 -1.63 -2.54
CA ALA A 334 -17.99 -0.36 -1.83
C ALA A 334 -16.81 -0.28 -0.85
N LEU A 335 -16.01 -1.35 -0.73
CA LEU A 335 -14.92 -1.48 0.23
C LEU A 335 -13.59 -1.57 -0.51
N LEU A 336 -12.77 -0.54 -0.38
CA LEU A 336 -11.38 -0.54 -0.80
C LEU A 336 -10.50 -0.74 0.43
N ILE A 337 -9.39 -1.46 0.28
CA ILE A 337 -8.47 -1.70 1.39
C ILE A 337 -7.04 -1.29 1.07
N ASP A 338 -6.34 -0.87 2.12
CA ASP A 338 -4.90 -0.81 2.23
C ASP A 338 -4.48 -1.69 3.43
N PRO A 339 -4.04 -2.93 3.18
CA PRO A 339 -3.69 -3.87 4.25
C PRO A 339 -2.23 -3.78 4.67
N HIS A 340 -1.50 -2.71 4.29
CA HIS A 340 -0.07 -2.58 4.54
C HIS A 340 0.27 -1.49 5.56
N ALA A 341 -0.59 -0.47 5.73
CA ALA A 341 -0.28 0.67 6.60
C ALA A 341 0.11 0.27 8.03
N ARG A 342 1.28 0.75 8.46
CA ARG A 342 1.83 0.49 9.80
C ARG A 342 1.55 1.58 10.82
N HIS A 343 1.30 2.81 10.37
CA HIS A 343 1.16 3.98 11.22
C HIS A 343 0.11 4.95 10.69
N THR A 344 -0.41 5.86 11.52
CA THR A 344 -1.33 6.91 11.04
C THR A 344 -0.74 7.71 9.87
N THR A 345 0.59 7.93 9.84
CA THR A 345 1.30 8.58 8.74
C THR A 345 1.16 7.79 7.44
N THR A 346 1.40 6.48 7.49
CA THR A 346 1.31 5.61 6.32
C THR A 346 -0.13 5.25 5.95
N ASN A 347 -1.07 5.30 6.88
CA ASN A 347 -2.50 5.19 6.58
C ASN A 347 -2.95 6.28 5.58
N LEU A 348 -2.65 7.55 5.89
CA LEU A 348 -3.00 8.66 4.98
C LEU A 348 -2.21 8.57 3.67
N ARG A 349 -0.92 8.26 3.74
CA ARG A 349 -0.06 8.07 2.55
C ARG A 349 -0.63 7.00 1.61
N ASN A 350 -0.92 5.81 2.12
CA ASN A 350 -1.35 4.67 1.32
C ASN A 350 -2.72 4.91 0.72
N VAL A 351 -3.67 5.47 1.49
CA VAL A 351 -4.97 5.84 0.93
C VAL A 351 -4.82 6.88 -0.18
N ALA A 352 -3.95 7.88 -0.03
CA ALA A 352 -3.68 8.83 -1.11
C ALA A 352 -3.12 8.11 -2.35
N ARG A 353 -2.14 7.21 -2.18
CA ARG A 353 -1.59 6.40 -3.28
C ARG A 353 -2.68 5.64 -4.02
N LEU A 354 -3.58 4.97 -3.30
CA LEU A 354 -4.69 4.24 -3.91
C LEU A 354 -5.62 5.21 -4.67
N MET A 355 -5.92 6.38 -4.11
CA MET A 355 -6.78 7.36 -4.79
C MET A 355 -6.19 7.83 -6.13
N TYR A 356 -4.90 8.22 -6.15
CA TYR A 356 -4.23 8.62 -7.40
C TYR A 356 -4.16 7.47 -8.40
N ARG A 357 -3.82 6.25 -7.97
CA ARG A 357 -3.68 5.10 -8.87
C ARG A 357 -5.01 4.58 -9.41
N TYR A 358 -6.09 4.73 -8.66
CA TYR A 358 -7.40 4.16 -9.02
C TYR A 358 -8.38 5.19 -9.57
N GLY A 359 -7.93 6.42 -9.82
CA GLY A 359 -8.75 7.48 -10.41
C GLY A 359 -9.88 7.97 -9.50
N ILE A 360 -9.71 7.88 -8.18
CA ILE A 360 -10.62 8.50 -7.21
C ILE A 360 -10.31 10.01 -7.18
N PRO A 361 -11.32 10.92 -7.22
CA PRO A 361 -11.09 12.36 -7.19
C PRO A 361 -10.25 12.81 -5.99
N THR A 362 -9.09 13.39 -6.25
CA THR A 362 -8.14 13.88 -5.23
C THR A 362 -8.29 15.37 -4.94
N ASP A 363 -9.14 16.07 -5.70
CA ASP A 363 -9.61 17.44 -5.49
C ASP A 363 -10.96 17.50 -4.76
N GLN A 364 -11.55 16.37 -4.42
CA GLN A 364 -12.71 16.28 -3.53
C GLN A 364 -12.24 15.81 -2.14
N PRO A 365 -12.75 16.40 -1.04
CA PRO A 365 -12.29 16.04 0.29
C PRO A 365 -12.60 14.60 0.65
N VAL A 366 -11.67 14.00 1.38
CA VAL A 366 -11.81 12.70 2.04
C VAL A 366 -12.33 12.93 3.45
N LEU A 367 -13.29 12.12 3.90
CA LEU A 367 -13.73 12.08 5.29
C LEU A 367 -12.91 11.02 6.03
N ILE A 368 -12.05 11.41 6.95
CA ILE A 368 -11.34 10.50 7.84
C ILE A 368 -12.21 10.26 9.07
N THR A 369 -12.60 9.01 9.31
CA THR A 369 -13.46 8.63 10.44
C THR A 369 -12.69 7.77 11.43
N THR A 370 -12.62 8.23 12.69
CA THR A 370 -11.87 7.60 13.77
C THR A 370 -12.39 8.04 15.16
N ASP A 371 -11.57 7.93 16.20
CA ASP A 371 -11.87 8.38 17.57
C ASP A 371 -11.35 9.80 17.86
N PHE A 372 -11.85 10.37 18.96
CA PHE A 372 -11.48 11.71 19.44
C PHE A 372 -9.98 11.95 19.61
N GLY A 373 -9.24 10.95 20.10
CA GLY A 373 -7.80 11.08 20.29
C GLY A 373 -7.08 11.18 18.96
N GLN A 374 -7.42 10.30 18.02
CA GLN A 374 -6.79 10.28 16.71
C GLN A 374 -7.23 11.48 15.83
N THR A 375 -8.47 11.99 15.96
CA THR A 375 -8.87 13.22 15.25
C THR A 375 -8.08 14.44 15.69
N LEU A 376 -7.82 14.60 17.00
CA LEU A 376 -6.97 15.68 17.51
C LEU A 376 -5.51 15.52 17.05
N TYR A 377 -5.01 14.30 17.05
CA TYR A 377 -3.67 13.98 16.59
C TYR A 377 -3.49 14.32 15.11
N ILE A 378 -4.39 13.86 14.23
CA ILE A 378 -4.33 14.09 12.78
C ILE A 378 -4.48 15.59 12.45
N ALA A 379 -5.28 16.35 13.21
CA ALA A 379 -5.41 17.79 13.03
C ALA A 379 -4.15 18.60 13.40
N ALA A 380 -3.16 18.00 14.07
CA ALA A 380 -1.92 18.65 14.50
C ALA A 380 -0.86 18.70 13.37
N THR A 381 -1.16 19.46 12.31
CA THR A 381 -0.52 19.35 10.97
C THR A 381 0.68 20.25 10.68
N SER A 382 0.98 21.25 11.52
CA SER A 382 2.12 22.13 11.28
C SER A 382 3.45 21.37 11.44
N ASP A 383 4.54 21.90 10.86
CA ASP A 383 5.86 21.25 10.90
C ASP A 383 6.40 21.08 12.33
N ALA A 384 5.94 21.93 13.25
CA ALA A 384 6.27 21.86 14.67
C ALA A 384 5.28 21.00 15.47
N ALA A 385 4.08 20.76 14.93
CA ALA A 385 3.05 19.95 15.58
C ALA A 385 3.33 18.46 15.40
N VAL A 386 2.78 17.65 16.32
CA VAL A 386 3.20 16.25 16.49
C VAL A 386 3.01 15.40 15.22
N PHE A 387 1.90 15.55 14.50
CA PHE A 387 1.63 14.74 13.31
C PHE A 387 2.38 15.25 12.09
N GLY A 388 2.41 16.58 11.87
CA GLY A 388 3.21 17.19 10.81
C GLY A 388 4.70 16.85 10.93
N LYS A 389 5.28 16.99 12.13
CA LYS A 389 6.66 16.62 12.43
C LYS A 389 6.93 15.14 12.17
N ARG A 390 6.01 14.25 12.58
CA ARG A 390 6.17 12.81 12.38
C ARG A 390 6.16 12.45 10.90
N CYS A 391 5.26 13.03 10.10
CA CYS A 391 5.24 12.80 8.65
C CYS A 391 6.53 13.27 7.98
N LEU A 392 7.04 14.45 8.33
CA LEU A 392 8.32 14.93 7.79
C LEU A 392 9.49 14.02 8.18
N SER A 393 9.48 13.47 9.39
CA SER A 393 10.54 12.57 9.86
C SER A 393 10.49 11.18 9.22
N GLU A 394 9.30 10.61 9.09
CA GLU A 394 9.10 9.24 8.59
C GLU A 394 9.04 9.20 7.05
N LEU A 395 8.28 10.12 6.45
CA LEU A 395 8.00 10.12 5.01
C LEU A 395 8.86 11.14 4.24
N GLY A 396 9.34 12.20 4.90
CA GLY A 396 10.02 13.32 4.22
C GLY A 396 9.07 14.36 3.62
N TYR A 397 7.76 14.14 3.74
CA TYR A 397 6.70 15.02 3.24
C TYR A 397 5.43 14.88 4.10
N LYS A 398 4.41 15.68 3.79
CA LYS A 398 3.08 15.58 4.39
C LYS A 398 2.14 14.94 3.35
N PRO A 399 1.46 13.81 3.64
CA PRO A 399 0.55 13.15 2.69
C PRO A 399 -0.77 13.93 2.46
N TRP A 400 -0.76 15.24 2.70
CA TRP A 400 -1.90 16.12 2.55
C TRP A 400 -1.50 17.49 2.03
N ARG A 401 -2.42 18.12 1.32
CA ARG A 401 -2.40 19.55 1.01
C ARG A 401 -3.09 20.37 2.10
N GLY A 402 -4.04 19.77 2.81
CA GLY A 402 -4.66 20.34 4.00
C GLY A 402 -5.46 19.30 4.78
N ILE A 403 -5.64 19.54 6.08
CA ILE A 403 -6.56 18.79 6.94
C ILE A 403 -7.29 19.76 7.87
N THR A 404 -8.59 19.57 8.04
CA THR A 404 -9.44 20.26 9.02
C THR A 404 -10.18 19.24 9.85
N ARG A 405 -10.28 19.44 11.17
CA ARG A 405 -11.17 18.65 12.03
C ARG A 405 -12.60 19.16 11.91
N LEU A 406 -13.55 18.26 11.69
CA LEU A 406 -14.97 18.60 11.54
C LEU A 406 -15.71 18.43 12.87
N ASP A 407 -15.52 17.30 13.55
CA ASP A 407 -16.12 17.02 14.84
C ASP A 407 -15.22 16.09 15.70
N ASP A 408 -15.80 15.39 16.67
CA ASP A 408 -15.09 14.48 17.57
C ASP A 408 -14.61 13.20 16.91
N LEU A 409 -15.19 12.79 15.78
CA LEU A 409 -14.90 11.51 15.13
C LEU A 409 -14.34 11.70 13.72
N ASP A 410 -14.47 12.90 13.14
CA ASP A 410 -14.17 13.13 11.75
C ASP A 410 -13.19 14.28 11.51
N ASN A 411 -12.30 14.06 10.55
CA ASN A 411 -11.51 15.09 9.90
C ASN A 411 -11.85 15.09 8.41
N CYS A 412 -11.62 16.19 7.72
CA CYS A 412 -11.52 16.17 6.28
C CYS A 412 -10.14 16.55 5.80
N TRP A 413 -9.75 15.88 4.73
CA TRP A 413 -8.39 15.79 4.23
C TRP A 413 -8.37 15.93 2.72
N ILE A 414 -7.40 16.68 2.23
CA ILE A 414 -7.10 16.77 0.80
C ILE A 414 -5.77 16.04 0.54
N PRO A 415 -5.74 14.93 -0.23
CA PRO A 415 -4.53 14.15 -0.48
C PRO A 415 -3.49 14.95 -1.29
N SER A 416 -2.21 14.56 -1.15
CA SER A 416 -1.10 15.10 -1.96
C SER A 416 -0.45 14.02 -2.81
N VAL A 417 -0.11 14.39 -4.05
CA VAL A 417 0.56 13.56 -5.05
C VAL A 417 1.90 13.05 -4.55
N GLN A 418 2.57 13.77 -3.65
CA GLN A 418 3.82 13.33 -3.01
C GLN A 418 3.69 11.97 -2.34
N SER A 419 2.46 11.56 -1.99
CA SER A 419 2.19 10.22 -1.47
C SER A 419 2.57 9.11 -2.45
N LEU A 420 2.61 9.36 -3.76
CA LEU A 420 3.08 8.40 -4.77
C LEU A 420 4.56 8.04 -4.63
N GLN A 421 5.36 8.85 -3.94
CA GLN A 421 6.75 8.55 -3.62
C GLN A 421 6.83 7.16 -3.01
N GLN A 422 7.67 6.31 -3.58
CA GLN A 422 8.04 5.03 -3.03
C GLN A 422 9.04 5.21 -1.89
N ASP A 423 8.84 4.49 -0.79
CA ASP A 423 9.58 4.67 0.45
C ASP A 423 10.35 3.40 0.84
N ALA A 424 11.50 3.23 0.21
CA ALA A 424 12.40 2.11 0.47
C ALA A 424 12.98 2.09 1.91
N ARG A 425 12.73 3.12 2.74
CA ARG A 425 13.24 3.20 4.12
C ARG A 425 12.39 2.40 5.12
N ASP A 426 11.16 2.04 4.76
CA ASP A 426 10.33 1.09 5.51
C ASP A 426 9.90 -0.05 4.60
N LEU A 427 10.70 -1.13 4.57
CA LEU A 427 10.45 -2.28 3.70
C LEU A 427 9.15 -3.03 4.06
N LEU A 428 8.58 -2.80 5.24
CA LEU A 428 7.34 -3.44 5.65
C LEU A 428 6.10 -2.69 5.16
N ASP A 429 6.27 -1.46 4.68
CA ASP A 429 5.24 -0.59 4.14
C ASP A 429 5.85 0.45 3.17
N PRO A 430 6.44 0.00 2.04
CA PRO A 430 7.21 0.86 1.15
C PRO A 430 6.34 1.75 0.26
#